data_AF-A0A7S3K5F8-F1
#
_entry.id   AF-A0A7S3K5F8-F1
#
_cell.length_a   1.000
_cell.length_b   1.000
_cell.length_c   1.000
_cell.angle_alpha   90.00
_cell.angle_beta   90.00
_cell.angle_gamma   90.00
#
_symmetry.space_group_name_H-M   'P 1'
#
loop_
_entity.id
_entity.type
_entity.pdbx_description
1 polymer ?
#
loop_
_entity_poly.entity_id
_entity_poly.type
_entity_poly.pdbx_seq_one_letter_code
_entity_poly.pdbx_strand_id
1 'polypeptide(L)'
;DAVCRPRGSVSSGTGVHESVVNQFLAKLDGVDSLDNILVIGMTNRKDMIDEAVLRPGRLEIHKEIGLPDHFGRLQIFEIHTRSIKKNQLLGEDVDFEYLAEFTKNYTGAEIMSVCRNAIQYTLFRDIDAKNIGKLDLKNIMNRKVSMEDFKMSLEEIKPQFGVDQSGFDNRLSGGFIDYGAGFNTLHEDCKALVENLKNSETTSLLSVLLSGERGAGKTAFAAKIAMESGFPFVKMITPEDFVGYSEAGKLAKITKIFDDAYKSPLSLIVLDDIERLIEFIHIGPRFSNHILQALLVLVKKKPSNKDRKLFIIGTTSIKSILSELDLVDGFNVNIKLPLLKEKEEIVEVLNSISDDEATNQDIATAC
;
A
#
# COMPACT_ATOMS: atom_id res chain seq x y z
N ASP A 1 9.98 -8.40 -20.25
CA ASP A 1 8.57 -8.15 -20.60
C ASP A 1 8.38 -7.33 -21.89
N ALA A 2 9.23 -6.34 -22.21
CA ALA A 2 9.10 -5.63 -23.51
C ALA A 2 9.48 -6.52 -24.73
N VAL A 3 10.55 -7.30 -24.59
CA VAL A 3 11.08 -8.18 -25.65
C VAL A 3 10.40 -9.55 -25.64
N CYS A 4 10.35 -10.21 -24.48
CA CYS A 4 9.80 -11.56 -24.31
C CYS A 4 8.35 -11.54 -23.83
N ARG A 5 7.39 -11.10 -24.66
CA ARG A 5 5.94 -11.13 -24.32
C ARG A 5 5.32 -12.51 -24.62
N PRO A 6 4.19 -12.87 -23.96
CA PRO A 6 3.49 -14.11 -24.28
C PRO A 6 3.06 -14.13 -25.74
N ARG A 7 3.19 -15.29 -26.37
CA ARG A 7 2.79 -15.51 -27.76
C ARG A 7 1.28 -15.63 -27.86
N GLY A 8 0.69 -15.10 -28.93
CA GLY A 8 -0.74 -15.26 -29.23
C GLY A 8 -1.70 -14.34 -28.47
N SER A 9 -1.24 -13.42 -27.62
CA SER A 9 -2.12 -12.54 -26.83
C SER A 9 -2.60 -11.26 -27.55
N VAL A 10 -2.17 -10.99 -28.78
CA VAL A 10 -2.52 -9.75 -29.52
C VAL A 10 -2.74 -10.03 -31.01
N SER A 11 -3.98 -9.83 -31.51
CA SER A 11 -4.34 -9.95 -32.93
C SER A 11 -3.94 -8.73 -33.80
N SER A 12 -3.12 -7.82 -33.28
CA SER A 12 -2.89 -6.47 -33.84
C SER A 12 -1.43 -6.00 -33.82
N GLY A 13 -0.46 -6.91 -33.68
CA GLY A 13 0.97 -6.62 -33.84
C GLY A 13 1.56 -7.34 -35.06
N THR A 14 2.54 -6.72 -35.73
CA THR A 14 3.17 -7.16 -37.00
C THR A 14 3.96 -8.49 -36.95
N GLY A 15 3.70 -9.39 -36.00
CA GLY A 15 4.43 -10.66 -35.84
C GLY A 15 5.91 -10.53 -35.44
N VAL A 16 6.45 -9.31 -35.45
CA VAL A 16 7.85 -9.00 -35.13
C VAL A 16 8.20 -9.38 -33.69
N HIS A 17 7.27 -9.21 -32.75
CA HIS A 17 7.52 -9.60 -31.36
C HIS A 17 7.73 -11.10 -31.23
N GLU A 18 6.92 -11.91 -31.91
CA GLU A 18 7.03 -13.38 -31.85
C GLU A 18 8.32 -13.88 -32.50
N SER A 19 8.75 -13.29 -33.61
CA SER A 19 10.01 -13.66 -34.25
C SER A 19 11.22 -13.35 -33.37
N VAL A 20 11.21 -12.23 -32.63
CA VAL A 20 12.28 -11.86 -31.70
C VAL A 20 12.36 -12.83 -30.52
N VAL A 21 11.22 -13.24 -29.92
CA VAL A 21 11.24 -14.24 -28.84
C VAL A 21 11.76 -15.59 -29.34
N ASN A 22 11.35 -16.03 -30.53
CA ASN A 22 11.86 -17.26 -31.14
C ASN A 22 13.36 -17.22 -31.38
N GLN A 23 13.87 -16.11 -31.91
CA GLN A 23 15.31 -15.93 -32.09
C GLN A 23 16.06 -15.95 -30.77
N PHE A 24 15.52 -15.29 -29.74
CA PHE A 24 16.12 -15.28 -28.41
C PHE A 24 16.20 -16.70 -27.82
N LEU A 25 15.12 -17.47 -27.88
CA LEU A 25 15.10 -18.87 -27.42
C LEU A 25 16.07 -19.75 -28.20
N ALA A 26 16.12 -19.64 -29.52
CA ALA A 26 17.05 -20.41 -30.35
C ALA A 26 18.52 -20.11 -30.02
N LYS A 27 18.82 -18.89 -29.57
CA LYS A 27 20.17 -18.50 -29.12
C LYS A 27 20.48 -18.96 -27.70
N LEU A 28 19.49 -19.10 -26.84
CA LEU A 28 19.65 -19.68 -25.50
C LEU A 28 19.83 -21.19 -25.56
N ASP A 29 19.03 -21.88 -26.37
CA ASP A 29 19.09 -23.34 -26.49
C ASP A 29 20.33 -23.79 -27.28
N GLY A 30 20.71 -23.03 -28.31
CA GLY A 30 21.85 -23.34 -29.16
C GLY A 30 21.76 -24.71 -29.86
N VAL A 31 22.77 -25.01 -30.67
CA VAL A 31 23.06 -26.40 -31.11
C VAL A 31 24.24 -26.95 -30.30
N ASP A 32 25.18 -26.06 -29.96
CA ASP A 32 26.25 -26.27 -28.99
C ASP A 32 25.95 -25.46 -27.72
N SER A 33 26.15 -26.04 -26.54
CA SER A 33 25.96 -25.32 -25.27
C SER A 33 27.01 -24.21 -25.12
N LEU A 34 26.55 -22.99 -24.87
CA LEU A 34 27.44 -21.85 -24.58
C LEU A 34 27.81 -21.90 -23.08
N ASP A 35 28.81 -22.69 -22.72
CA ASP A 35 29.12 -23.02 -21.31
C ASP A 35 29.64 -21.84 -20.46
N ASN A 36 29.92 -20.67 -21.07
CA ASN A 36 30.55 -19.52 -20.40
C ASN A 36 29.73 -18.22 -20.43
N ILE A 37 28.41 -18.28 -20.63
CA ILE A 37 27.56 -17.08 -20.65
C ILE A 37 26.52 -17.16 -19.52
N LEU A 38 26.51 -16.14 -18.66
CA LEU A 38 25.46 -15.92 -17.68
C LEU A 38 24.50 -14.83 -18.17
N VAL A 39 23.23 -15.19 -18.35
CA VAL A 39 22.18 -14.23 -18.73
C VAL A 39 21.36 -13.88 -17.50
N ILE A 40 21.34 -12.59 -17.13
CA ILE A 40 20.53 -12.07 -16.02
C ILE A 40 19.42 -11.19 -16.62
N GLY A 41 18.17 -11.58 -16.41
CA GLY A 41 17.00 -10.79 -16.78
C GLY A 41 16.39 -10.06 -15.57
N MET A 42 16.05 -8.80 -15.75
CA MET A 42 15.30 -8.01 -14.75
C MET A 42 13.94 -7.63 -15.31
N THR A 43 12.88 -7.80 -14.51
CA THR A 43 11.52 -7.39 -14.91
C THR A 43 10.69 -7.00 -13.69
N ASN A 44 9.77 -6.06 -13.88
CA ASN A 44 8.73 -5.73 -12.91
C ASN A 44 7.46 -6.58 -13.12
N ARG A 45 7.35 -7.30 -14.25
CA ARG A 45 6.15 -8.02 -14.69
C ARG A 45 6.49 -9.41 -15.19
N LYS A 46 6.69 -10.35 -14.25
CA LYS A 46 6.96 -11.77 -14.57
C LYS A 46 5.78 -12.42 -15.30
N ASP A 47 4.56 -12.00 -14.98
CA ASP A 47 3.30 -12.40 -15.62
C ASP A 47 3.29 -12.12 -17.14
N MET A 48 3.99 -11.07 -17.58
CA MET A 48 4.08 -10.67 -18.98
C MET A 48 5.28 -11.29 -19.70
N ILE A 49 5.92 -12.31 -19.12
CA ILE A 49 7.00 -13.03 -19.77
C ILE A 49 6.46 -14.34 -20.36
N ASP A 50 6.89 -14.64 -21.58
CA ASP A 50 6.64 -15.92 -22.23
C ASP A 50 7.13 -17.09 -21.36
N GLU A 51 6.20 -18.00 -21.02
CA GLU A 51 6.48 -19.19 -20.21
C GLU A 51 7.60 -20.05 -20.80
N ALA A 52 7.79 -20.06 -22.13
CA ALA A 52 8.87 -20.81 -22.76
C ALA A 52 10.23 -20.31 -22.30
N VAL A 53 10.42 -19.01 -22.09
CA VAL A 53 11.70 -18.44 -21.62
C VAL A 53 11.99 -18.85 -20.17
N LEU A 54 10.95 -19.04 -19.36
CA LEU A 54 11.02 -19.37 -17.93
C LEU A 54 11.22 -20.88 -17.67
N ARG A 55 11.40 -21.71 -18.70
CA ARG A 55 11.61 -23.15 -18.54
C ARG A 55 13.04 -23.49 -18.09
N PRO A 56 13.23 -24.60 -17.36
CA PRO A 56 14.57 -25.10 -17.01
C PRO A 56 15.46 -25.24 -18.26
N GLY A 57 16.75 -24.90 -18.13
CA GLY A 57 17.70 -24.83 -19.24
C GLY A 57 17.79 -23.48 -19.95
N ARG A 58 16.89 -22.53 -19.64
CA ARG A 58 16.91 -21.15 -20.15
C ARG A 58 17.08 -20.16 -19.00
N LEU A 59 16.04 -19.39 -18.66
CA LEU A 59 16.01 -18.63 -17.41
C LEU A 59 15.45 -19.53 -16.30
N GLU A 60 16.29 -20.39 -15.75
CA GLU A 60 15.87 -21.37 -14.75
C GLU A 60 15.65 -20.75 -13.36
N ILE A 61 16.59 -19.91 -12.92
CA ILE A 61 16.56 -19.34 -11.57
C ILE A 61 15.72 -18.06 -11.57
N HIS A 62 14.60 -18.09 -10.85
CA HIS A 62 13.76 -16.93 -10.62
C HIS A 62 13.87 -16.45 -9.19
N LYS A 63 14.47 -15.27 -8.99
CA LYS A 63 14.56 -14.62 -7.69
C LYS A 63 13.69 -13.35 -7.69
N GLU A 64 12.70 -13.33 -6.80
CA GLU A 64 11.95 -12.11 -6.51
C GLU A 64 12.79 -11.20 -5.60
N ILE A 65 12.96 -9.94 -6.01
CA ILE A 65 13.61 -8.90 -5.20
C ILE A 65 12.49 -8.08 -4.56
N GLY A 66 12.30 -8.26 -3.26
CA GLY A 66 11.32 -7.52 -2.47
C GLY A 66 11.85 -6.18 -1.96
N LEU A 67 11.05 -5.52 -1.14
CA LEU A 67 11.47 -4.34 -0.39
C LEU A 67 12.55 -4.70 0.65
N PRO A 68 13.47 -3.77 0.96
CA PRO A 68 14.45 -3.98 2.01
C PRO A 68 13.79 -4.09 3.40
N ASP A 69 14.26 -5.04 4.19
CA ASP A 69 13.93 -5.19 5.60
C ASP A 69 14.61 -4.08 6.43
N HIS A 70 14.37 -4.05 7.74
CA HIS A 70 14.93 -3.01 8.62
C HIS A 70 16.46 -2.94 8.50
N PHE A 71 17.12 -4.09 8.60
CA PHE A 71 18.57 -4.19 8.48
C PHE A 71 19.06 -3.80 7.08
N GLY A 72 18.38 -4.24 6.02
CA GLY A 72 18.67 -3.85 4.65
C GLY A 72 18.54 -2.35 4.42
N ARG A 73 17.55 -1.68 5.02
CA ARG A 73 17.42 -0.21 4.94
C ARG A 73 18.58 0.49 5.61
N LEU A 74 19.00 0.05 6.80
CA LEU A 74 20.19 0.56 7.47
C LEU A 74 21.43 0.43 6.58
N GLN A 75 21.65 -0.75 5.99
CA GLN A 75 22.77 -0.97 5.07
C GLN A 75 22.72 -0.05 3.85
N ILE A 76 21.54 0.18 3.28
CA ILE A 76 21.38 1.09 2.13
C ILE A 76 21.73 2.53 2.53
N PHE A 77 21.29 3.00 3.70
CA PHE A 77 21.69 4.30 4.24
C PHE A 77 23.21 4.39 4.43
N GLU A 78 23.85 3.38 5.01
CA GLU A 78 25.31 3.34 5.18
C GLU A 78 26.07 3.37 3.84
N ILE A 79 25.57 2.65 2.83
CA ILE A 79 26.17 2.62 1.49
C ILE A 79 26.10 4.01 0.84
N HIS A 80 24.93 4.64 0.86
CA HIS A 80 24.73 5.94 0.22
C HIS A 80 25.38 7.10 0.98
N THR A 81 25.56 6.97 2.30
CA THR A 81 26.27 7.96 3.12
C THR A 81 27.77 7.74 3.22
N ARG A 82 28.30 6.61 2.73
CA ARG A 82 29.73 6.25 2.78
C ARG A 82 30.65 7.35 2.25
N SER A 83 30.29 7.98 1.13
CA SER A 83 31.08 9.06 0.52
C SER A 83 31.13 10.31 1.40
N ILE A 84 29.97 10.71 1.95
CA ILE A 84 29.83 11.86 2.85
C ILE A 84 30.62 11.63 4.14
N LYS A 85 30.50 10.42 4.72
CA LYS A 85 31.21 10.00 5.92
C LYS A 85 32.73 10.00 5.72
N LYS A 86 33.22 9.50 4.57
CA LYS A 86 34.65 9.52 4.22
C LYS A 86 35.22 10.94 4.13
N ASN A 87 34.40 11.89 3.66
CA ASN A 87 34.79 13.30 3.56
C ASN A 87 34.56 14.08 4.87
N GLN A 88 34.17 13.42 5.97
CA GLN A 88 33.86 14.05 7.27
C GLN A 88 32.73 15.10 7.21
N LEU A 89 31.85 14.98 6.21
CA LEU A 89 30.71 15.86 5.98
C LEU A 89 29.40 15.29 6.56
N LEU A 90 29.47 14.23 7.38
CA LEU A 90 28.31 13.68 8.07
C LEU A 90 28.29 14.21 9.51
N GLY A 91 27.14 14.71 9.95
CA GLY A 91 26.90 15.11 11.33
C GLY A 91 26.97 13.92 12.28
N GLU A 92 27.40 14.17 13.52
CA GLU A 92 27.46 13.15 14.57
C GLU A 92 26.07 12.83 15.15
N ASP A 93 25.09 13.69 14.85
CA ASP A 93 23.69 13.61 15.25
C ASP A 93 22.86 12.68 14.35
N VAL A 94 23.43 12.18 13.24
CA VAL A 94 22.70 11.33 12.29
C VAL A 94 22.58 9.91 12.82
N ASP A 95 21.35 9.50 13.13
CA ASP A 95 21.01 8.16 13.58
C ASP A 95 20.39 7.32 12.46
N PHE A 96 21.13 6.33 11.96
CA PHE A 96 20.65 5.42 10.92
C PHE A 96 19.60 4.41 11.40
N GLU A 97 19.59 4.08 12.70
CA GLU A 97 18.58 3.18 13.27
C GLU A 97 17.22 3.87 13.22
N TYR A 98 17.17 5.12 13.67
CA TYR A 98 15.98 5.97 13.53
C TYR A 98 15.54 6.09 12.06
N LEU A 99 16.46 6.39 11.13
CA LEU A 99 16.11 6.51 9.72
C LEU A 99 15.54 5.19 9.14
N ALA A 100 16.10 4.04 9.51
CA ALA A 100 15.63 2.74 9.06
C ALA A 100 14.24 2.40 9.61
N GLU A 101 13.93 2.82 10.84
CA GLU A 101 12.61 2.65 11.44
C GLU A 101 11.53 3.51 10.78
N PHE A 102 11.85 4.76 10.44
CA PHE A 102 10.91 5.71 9.84
C PHE A 102 10.75 5.56 8.32
N THR A 103 11.59 4.76 7.66
CA THR A 103 11.54 4.50 6.20
C THR A 103 10.91 3.16 5.85
N LYS A 104 9.93 2.70 6.64
CA LYS A 104 9.17 1.47 6.34
C LYS A 104 8.55 1.57 4.94
N ASN A 105 8.70 0.50 4.16
CA ASN A 105 8.27 0.36 2.77
C ASN A 105 9.01 1.16 1.71
N TYR A 106 10.08 1.88 2.06
CA TYR A 106 10.89 2.55 1.07
C TYR A 106 11.67 1.53 0.24
N THR A 107 11.68 1.73 -1.07
CA THR A 107 12.57 1.08 -2.00
C THR A 107 14.00 1.61 -1.82
N GLY A 108 15.00 0.85 -2.29
CA GLY A 108 16.39 1.34 -2.28
C GLY A 108 16.58 2.66 -3.04
N ALA A 109 15.79 2.89 -4.10
CA ALA A 109 15.80 4.14 -4.84
C ALA A 109 15.23 5.32 -4.05
N GLU A 110 14.16 5.12 -3.28
CA GLU A 110 13.60 6.17 -2.42
C GLU A 110 14.54 6.52 -1.27
N ILE A 111 15.19 5.54 -0.63
CA ILE A 111 16.22 5.77 0.39
C ILE A 111 17.41 6.55 -0.18
N MET A 112 17.84 6.19 -1.39
CA MET A 112 18.89 6.94 -2.10
C MET A 112 18.46 8.39 -2.35
N SER A 113 17.21 8.61 -2.74
CA SER A 113 16.65 9.95 -2.91
C SER A 113 16.62 10.72 -1.60
N VAL A 114 16.27 10.08 -0.48
CA VAL A 114 16.33 10.69 0.86
C VAL A 114 17.75 11.17 1.18
N CYS A 115 18.75 10.33 0.95
CA CYS A 115 20.15 10.72 1.16
C CYS A 115 20.55 11.90 0.28
N ARG A 116 20.16 11.90 -1.00
CA ARG A 116 20.48 12.99 -1.94
C ARG A 116 19.81 14.29 -1.56
N ASN A 117 18.55 14.24 -1.15
CA ASN A 117 17.79 15.42 -0.82
C ASN A 117 18.23 16.02 0.53
N ALA A 118 18.64 15.21 1.51
CA ALA A 118 19.29 15.70 2.72
C ALA A 118 20.59 16.50 2.41
N ILE A 119 21.42 16.02 1.48
CA ILE A 119 22.59 16.78 1.00
C ILE A 119 22.14 18.11 0.37
N GLN A 120 21.08 18.06 -0.42
CA GLN A 120 20.52 19.23 -1.09
C GLN A 120 20.04 20.28 -0.06
N TYR A 121 19.28 19.88 0.95
CA TYR A 121 18.85 20.75 2.06
C TYR A 121 20.03 21.39 2.80
N THR A 122 21.10 20.62 3.00
CA THR A 122 22.34 21.14 3.63
C THR A 122 22.95 22.30 2.82
N LEU A 123 22.91 22.22 1.49
CA LEU A 123 23.41 23.26 0.60
C LEU A 123 22.51 24.51 0.61
N PHE A 124 21.19 24.34 0.76
CA PHE A 124 20.22 25.44 0.67
C PHE A 124 19.90 26.16 1.98
N ARG A 125 20.20 25.57 3.14
CA ARG A 125 19.80 26.07 4.47
C ARG A 125 20.10 27.55 4.75
N ASP A 126 21.14 28.11 4.12
CA ASP A 126 21.52 29.53 4.29
C ASP A 126 21.76 30.27 2.97
N ILE A 127 21.18 29.80 1.87
CA ILE A 127 21.16 30.59 0.63
C ILE A 127 20.06 31.64 0.80
N ASP A 128 20.41 32.72 1.48
CA ASP A 128 19.56 33.89 1.63
C ASP A 128 19.38 34.55 0.26
N ALA A 129 18.14 34.68 -0.21
CA ALA A 129 17.82 35.31 -1.50
C ALA A 129 18.36 36.75 -1.62
N LYS A 130 18.70 37.38 -0.48
CA LYS A 130 19.27 38.73 -0.38
C LYS A 130 20.81 38.78 -0.46
N ASN A 131 21.52 37.67 -0.29
CA ASN A 131 23.00 37.63 -0.16
C ASN A 131 23.70 36.70 -1.17
N ILE A 132 23.08 36.43 -2.33
CA ILE A 132 23.66 35.61 -3.41
C ILE A 132 25.04 36.14 -3.87
N GLY A 133 25.30 37.44 -3.74
CA GLY A 133 26.59 38.06 -4.10
C GLY A 133 27.77 37.80 -3.15
N LYS A 134 27.55 37.24 -1.96
CA LYS A 134 28.59 36.92 -0.95
C LYS A 134 28.56 35.44 -0.55
N LEU A 135 28.37 34.55 -1.53
CA LEU A 135 28.47 33.11 -1.33
C LEU A 135 29.92 32.74 -1.01
N ASP A 136 30.22 32.50 0.26
CA ASP A 136 31.52 31.96 0.67
C ASP A 136 31.54 30.46 0.38
N LEU A 137 31.93 30.10 -0.85
CA LEU A 137 31.92 28.73 -1.39
C LEU A 137 32.64 27.74 -0.47
N LYS A 138 33.66 28.19 0.29
CA LYS A 138 34.40 27.33 1.23
C LYS A 138 33.56 26.95 2.45
N ASN A 139 32.74 27.85 2.96
CA ASN A 139 31.87 27.57 4.09
C ASN A 139 30.72 26.65 3.70
N ILE A 140 30.26 26.69 2.46
CA ILE A 140 29.21 25.79 1.95
C ILE A 140 29.75 24.37 1.75
N MET A 141 30.97 24.24 1.21
CA MET A 141 31.58 22.93 0.94
C MET A 141 31.99 22.14 2.19
N ASN A 142 32.21 22.80 3.33
CA ASN A 142 32.60 22.17 4.59
C ASN A 142 31.41 21.88 5.53
N ARG A 143 30.17 22.05 5.07
CA ARG A 143 28.99 21.80 5.91
C ARG A 143 28.77 20.32 6.11
N LYS A 144 28.41 19.98 7.34
CA LYS A 144 27.98 18.64 7.70
C LYS A 144 26.49 18.50 7.47
N VAL A 145 26.09 17.37 6.89
CA VAL A 145 24.70 16.94 6.77
C VAL A 145 24.22 16.52 8.16
N SER A 146 23.19 17.18 8.66
CA SER A 146 22.61 16.95 9.99
C SER A 146 21.35 16.09 9.92
N MET A 147 20.91 15.60 11.07
CA MET A 147 19.69 14.83 11.19
C MET A 147 18.44 15.61 10.74
N GLU A 148 18.45 16.93 10.94
CA GLU A 148 17.36 17.82 10.53
C GLU A 148 17.16 17.81 9.00
N ASP A 149 18.24 17.74 8.21
CA ASP A 149 18.13 17.67 6.75
C ASP A 149 17.50 16.35 6.29
N PHE A 150 17.80 15.26 7.00
CA PHE A 150 17.17 13.97 6.75
C PHE A 150 15.68 14.00 7.11
N LYS A 151 15.29 14.66 8.20
CA LYS A 151 13.88 14.83 8.57
C LYS A 151 13.11 15.62 7.50
N MET A 152 13.63 16.78 7.06
CA MET A 152 13.04 17.55 5.97
C MET A 152 12.91 16.72 4.69
N SER A 153 13.92 15.92 4.39
CA SER A 153 13.88 15.02 3.25
C SER A 153 12.83 13.92 3.35
N LEU A 154 12.54 13.41 4.55
CA LEU A 154 11.53 12.37 4.77
C LEU A 154 10.11 12.93 4.64
N GLU A 155 9.89 14.20 4.96
CA GLU A 155 8.60 14.87 4.76
C GLU A 155 8.26 15.01 3.27
N GLU A 156 9.26 15.30 2.44
CA GLU A 156 9.06 15.46 0.99
C GLU A 156 8.98 14.12 0.25
N ILE A 157 9.88 13.18 0.56
CA ILE A 157 9.96 11.91 -0.15
C ILE A 157 9.09 10.90 0.58
N LYS A 158 7.85 10.74 0.12
CA LYS A 158 6.92 9.71 0.60
C LYS A 158 7.10 8.40 -0.18
N PRO A 159 6.92 7.23 0.47
CA PRO A 159 7.02 5.95 -0.22
C PRO A 159 5.86 5.80 -1.21
N GLN A 160 6.16 5.35 -2.43
CA GLN A 160 5.14 5.03 -3.43
C GLN A 160 4.46 3.68 -3.16
N PHE A 161 5.13 2.80 -2.39
CA PHE A 161 4.61 1.50 -1.99
C PHE A 161 4.22 1.50 -0.52
N GLY A 162 3.05 0.97 -0.17
CA GLY A 162 2.58 0.84 1.21
C GLY A 162 1.40 1.74 1.55
N VAL A 163 1.45 2.36 2.74
CA VAL A 163 0.34 3.09 3.37
C VAL A 163 0.03 4.39 2.65
N ASP A 164 -1.18 4.52 2.13
CA ASP A 164 -1.68 5.78 1.56
C ASP A 164 -2.11 6.76 2.67
N GLN A 165 -1.15 7.28 3.44
CA GLN A 165 -1.42 8.13 4.61
C GLN A 165 -2.35 9.31 4.28
N SER A 166 -2.13 9.99 3.16
CA SER A 166 -2.97 11.10 2.69
C SER A 166 -4.44 10.71 2.48
N GLY A 167 -4.70 9.48 2.01
CA GLY A 167 -6.06 8.99 1.85
C GLY A 167 -6.77 8.73 3.18
N PHE A 168 -6.03 8.29 4.19
CA PHE A 168 -6.59 8.01 5.52
C PHE A 168 -6.75 9.30 6.35
N ASP A 169 -5.77 10.21 6.31
CA ASP A 169 -5.80 11.47 7.07
C ASP A 169 -6.99 12.34 6.70
N ASN A 170 -7.32 12.44 5.40
CA ASN A 170 -8.50 13.17 4.92
C ASN A 170 -9.83 12.58 5.40
N ARG A 171 -9.85 11.29 5.76
CA ARG A 171 -11.06 10.58 6.23
C ARG A 171 -11.17 10.57 7.76
N LEU A 172 -10.09 10.94 8.44
CA LEU A 172 -10.01 11.11 9.89
C LEU A 172 -9.92 12.59 10.29
N SER A 173 -10.14 13.53 9.35
CA SER A 173 -9.94 14.97 9.57
C SER A 173 -10.88 15.58 10.61
N GLY A 174 -12.03 14.94 10.87
CA GLY A 174 -12.96 15.32 11.95
C GLY A 174 -12.62 14.70 13.31
N GLY A 175 -11.45 14.07 13.44
CA GLY A 175 -11.12 13.22 14.58
C GLY A 175 -11.90 11.90 14.55
N PHE A 176 -11.60 11.03 15.52
CA PHE A 176 -12.38 9.83 15.76
C PHE A 176 -12.86 9.87 17.20
N ILE A 177 -14.15 10.09 17.41
CA ILE A 177 -14.74 10.20 18.74
C ILE A 177 -15.07 8.82 19.25
N ASP A 178 -14.58 8.50 20.44
CA ASP A 178 -15.04 7.32 21.16
C ASP A 178 -16.31 7.68 21.92
N TYR A 179 -17.41 7.00 21.59
CA TYR A 179 -18.74 7.41 22.03
C TYR A 179 -19.44 6.39 22.93
N GLY A 180 -18.72 5.36 23.42
CA GLY A 180 -19.26 4.52 24.48
C GLY A 180 -18.62 3.15 24.63
N ALA A 181 -19.07 2.41 25.64
CA ALA A 181 -18.55 1.08 25.98
C ALA A 181 -18.79 0.03 24.88
N GLY A 182 -19.92 0.12 24.16
CA GLY A 182 -20.24 -0.77 23.04
C GLY A 182 -19.27 -0.59 21.87
N PHE A 183 -18.87 0.65 21.60
CA PHE A 183 -17.89 0.97 20.57
C PHE A 183 -16.47 0.56 21.00
N ASN A 184 -16.08 0.85 22.24
CA ASN A 184 -14.81 0.40 22.80
C ASN A 184 -14.61 -1.11 22.68
N THR A 185 -15.64 -1.89 23.01
CA THR A 185 -15.60 -3.36 22.88
C THR A 185 -15.37 -3.78 21.43
N LEU A 186 -16.05 -3.15 20.47
CA LEU A 186 -15.85 -3.41 19.03
C LEU A 186 -14.43 -3.04 18.56
N HIS A 187 -13.88 -1.94 19.08
CA HIS A 187 -12.52 -1.50 18.77
C HIS A 187 -11.50 -2.50 19.31
N GLU A 188 -11.64 -2.94 20.55
CA GLU A 188 -10.80 -3.96 21.18
C GLU A 188 -10.89 -5.31 20.45
N ASP A 189 -12.09 -5.74 20.06
CA ASP A 189 -12.31 -6.97 19.29
C ASP A 189 -11.57 -6.92 17.94
N CYS A 190 -11.69 -5.81 17.20
CA CYS A 190 -10.98 -5.61 15.93
C CYS A 190 -9.45 -5.59 16.13
N LYS A 191 -8.95 -4.95 17.18
CA LYS A 191 -7.52 -4.96 17.54
C LYS A 191 -7.04 -6.37 17.85
N ALA A 192 -7.81 -7.13 18.62
CA ALA A 192 -7.50 -8.52 18.93
C ALA A 192 -7.43 -9.37 17.66
N LEU A 193 -8.33 -9.17 16.70
CA LEU A 193 -8.29 -9.86 15.40
C LEU A 193 -7.01 -9.54 14.61
N VAL A 194 -6.58 -8.28 14.59
CA VAL A 194 -5.33 -7.86 13.93
C VAL A 194 -4.11 -8.50 14.59
N GLU A 195 -4.03 -8.47 15.93
CA GLU A 195 -2.94 -9.09 16.68
C GLU A 195 -2.92 -10.62 16.55
N ASN A 196 -4.09 -11.24 16.54
CA ASN A 196 -4.23 -12.68 16.27
C ASN A 196 -3.70 -13.03 14.89
N LEU A 197 -3.98 -12.22 13.86
CA LEU A 197 -3.39 -12.43 12.54
C LEU A 197 -1.87 -12.27 12.60
N LYS A 198 -1.32 -11.23 13.24
CA LYS A 198 0.14 -11.01 13.36
C LYS A 198 0.85 -12.19 14.01
N ASN A 199 0.26 -12.80 15.04
CA ASN A 199 0.91 -13.83 15.86
C ASN A 199 0.60 -15.27 15.43
N SER A 200 -0.47 -15.49 14.66
CA SER A 200 -0.90 -16.84 14.26
C SER A 200 -0.01 -17.46 13.17
N GLU A 201 0.43 -18.69 13.36
CA GLU A 201 1.20 -19.44 12.34
C GLU A 201 0.29 -20.12 11.30
N THR A 202 -0.98 -20.34 11.62
CA THR A 202 -1.91 -21.12 10.78
C THR A 202 -2.83 -20.27 9.92
N THR A 203 -3.14 -19.04 10.36
CA THR A 203 -4.05 -18.14 9.65
C THR A 203 -3.25 -17.10 8.87
N SER A 204 -3.25 -17.23 7.54
CA SER A 204 -2.61 -16.26 6.63
C SER A 204 -3.59 -15.25 6.03
N LEU A 205 -4.89 -15.43 6.24
CA LEU A 205 -5.95 -14.57 5.73
C LEU A 205 -7.03 -14.41 6.79
N LEU A 206 -7.42 -13.17 7.06
CA LEU A 206 -8.60 -12.84 7.88
C LEU A 206 -9.39 -11.71 7.21
N SER A 207 -10.67 -11.93 6.98
CA SER A 207 -11.57 -10.97 6.36
C SER A 207 -12.73 -10.60 7.30
N VAL A 208 -12.93 -9.30 7.50
CA VAL A 208 -13.97 -8.72 8.36
C VAL A 208 -14.90 -7.86 7.52
N LEU A 209 -16.22 -8.07 7.63
CA LEU A 209 -17.23 -7.20 7.02
C LEU A 209 -17.87 -6.33 8.10
N LEU A 210 -17.68 -5.02 7.96
CA LEU A 210 -18.32 -3.97 8.75
C LEU A 210 -19.65 -3.59 8.08
N SER A 211 -20.75 -3.86 8.77
CA SER A 211 -22.10 -3.55 8.34
C SER A 211 -22.77 -2.55 9.27
N GLY A 212 -23.64 -1.70 8.77
CA GLY A 212 -24.33 -0.70 9.59
C GLY A 212 -25.05 0.32 8.72
N GLU A 213 -25.90 1.15 9.33
CA GLU A 213 -26.65 2.15 8.57
C GLU A 213 -25.73 3.23 7.97
N ARG A 214 -26.19 3.94 6.94
CA ARG A 214 -25.43 5.04 6.34
C ARG A 214 -25.19 6.12 7.40
N GLY A 215 -23.96 6.63 7.50
CA GLY A 215 -23.59 7.62 8.52
C GLY A 215 -23.15 7.04 9.88
N ALA A 216 -22.99 5.72 10.01
CA ALA A 216 -22.47 5.07 11.22
C ALA A 216 -20.92 4.94 11.26
N GLY A 217 -20.18 5.76 10.52
CA GLY A 217 -18.71 5.76 10.59
C GLY A 217 -17.92 4.58 10.08
N LYS A 218 -18.55 3.66 9.36
CA LYS A 218 -17.91 2.40 8.93
C LYS A 218 -16.56 2.63 8.23
N THR A 219 -16.50 3.61 7.33
CA THR A 219 -15.30 3.99 6.59
C THR A 219 -14.23 4.58 7.50
N ALA A 220 -14.61 5.48 8.41
CA ALA A 220 -13.70 6.09 9.38
C ALA A 220 -13.16 5.05 10.37
N PHE A 221 -14.00 4.14 10.84
CA PHE A 221 -13.60 3.03 11.70
C PHE A 221 -12.64 2.07 10.99
N ALA A 222 -12.94 1.70 9.74
CA ALA A 222 -12.03 0.88 8.94
C ALA A 222 -10.67 1.56 8.73
N ALA A 223 -10.67 2.87 8.47
CA ALA A 223 -9.47 3.70 8.35
C ALA A 223 -8.65 3.72 9.65
N LYS A 224 -9.31 3.89 10.81
CA LYS A 224 -8.65 3.89 12.12
C LYS A 224 -7.98 2.56 12.42
N ILE A 225 -8.68 1.44 12.26
CA ILE A 225 -8.11 0.10 12.44
C ILE A 225 -6.94 -0.13 11.47
N ALA A 226 -7.08 0.33 10.23
CA ALA A 226 -6.04 0.21 9.22
C ALA A 226 -4.75 0.93 9.62
N MET A 227 -4.84 2.17 10.13
CA MET A 227 -3.68 2.94 10.58
C MET A 227 -3.08 2.40 11.89
N GLU A 228 -3.92 2.06 12.88
CA GLU A 228 -3.46 1.51 14.16
C GLU A 228 -2.85 0.11 14.04
N SER A 229 -3.15 -0.63 12.95
CA SER A 229 -2.60 -1.97 12.73
C SER A 229 -1.07 -2.00 12.69
N GLY A 230 -0.43 -0.90 12.28
CA GLY A 230 1.02 -0.83 12.09
C GLY A 230 1.53 -1.76 10.97
N PHE A 231 0.65 -2.21 10.08
CA PHE A 231 1.03 -3.08 8.97
C PHE A 231 1.90 -2.30 7.97
N PRO A 232 2.94 -2.93 7.37
CA PRO A 232 3.76 -2.29 6.34
C PRO A 232 2.92 -1.87 5.13
N PHE A 233 2.04 -2.73 4.63
CA PHE A 233 1.19 -2.38 3.49
C PHE A 233 -0.25 -2.17 3.93
N VAL A 234 -0.77 -0.96 3.72
CA VAL A 234 -2.17 -0.62 4.03
C VAL A 234 -2.76 0.15 2.86
N LYS A 235 -3.79 -0.40 2.21
CA LYS A 235 -4.42 0.26 1.07
C LYS A 235 -5.94 0.26 1.20
N MET A 236 -6.56 1.41 0.98
CA MET A 236 -8.00 1.55 0.87
C MET A 236 -8.40 1.59 -0.61
N ILE A 237 -9.42 0.83 -0.95
CA ILE A 237 -10.04 0.77 -2.27
C ILE A 237 -11.38 1.46 -2.15
N THR A 238 -11.47 2.69 -2.63
CA THR A 238 -12.71 3.48 -2.56
C THR A 238 -13.35 3.63 -3.94
N PRO A 239 -14.69 3.80 -4.02
CA PRO A 239 -15.36 4.08 -5.29
C PRO A 239 -14.86 5.37 -5.99
N GLU A 240 -14.38 6.34 -5.21
CA GLU A 240 -13.82 7.62 -5.70
C GLU A 240 -12.58 7.40 -6.59
N ASP A 241 -11.76 6.40 -6.26
CA ASP A 241 -10.56 6.04 -7.02
C ASP A 241 -10.82 5.53 -8.44
N PHE A 242 -12.10 5.23 -8.74
CA PHE A 242 -12.54 4.58 -9.96
C PHE A 242 -13.51 5.42 -10.78
N VAL A 243 -13.70 6.70 -10.44
CA VAL A 243 -14.51 7.62 -11.25
C VAL A 243 -13.89 7.72 -12.65
N GLY A 244 -14.69 7.46 -13.68
CA GLY A 244 -14.25 7.49 -15.09
C GLY A 244 -13.53 6.23 -15.58
N TYR A 245 -13.33 5.21 -14.73
CA TYR A 245 -12.75 3.93 -15.16
C TYR A 245 -13.80 3.04 -15.84
N SER A 246 -13.39 2.31 -16.87
CA SER A 246 -14.16 1.18 -17.40
C SER A 246 -14.13 -0.01 -16.44
N GLU A 247 -15.10 -0.92 -16.54
CA GLU A 247 -15.19 -2.12 -15.70
C GLU A 247 -13.88 -2.93 -15.70
N ALA A 248 -13.28 -3.15 -16.89
CA ALA A 248 -12.00 -3.82 -17.03
C ALA A 248 -10.85 -3.05 -16.35
N GLY A 249 -10.86 -1.71 -16.44
CA GLY A 249 -9.88 -0.86 -15.76
C GLY A 249 -9.99 -0.93 -14.24
N LYS A 250 -11.22 -0.94 -13.70
CA LYS A 250 -11.47 -1.11 -12.26
C LYS A 250 -10.95 -2.46 -11.78
N LEU A 251 -11.32 -3.53 -12.49
CA LEU A 251 -10.89 -4.89 -12.18
C LEU A 251 -9.36 -5.02 -12.20
N ALA A 252 -8.69 -4.47 -13.21
CA ALA A 252 -7.23 -4.50 -13.31
C ALA A 252 -6.56 -3.78 -12.13
N LYS A 253 -7.09 -2.62 -11.72
CA LYS A 253 -6.55 -1.85 -10.59
C LYS A 253 -6.83 -2.53 -9.24
N ILE A 254 -8.02 -3.09 -9.02
CA ILE A 254 -8.33 -3.90 -7.82
C ILE A 254 -7.38 -5.10 -7.73
N THR A 255 -7.26 -5.86 -8.82
CA THR A 255 -6.38 -7.06 -8.87
C THR A 255 -4.93 -6.68 -8.59
N LYS A 256 -4.45 -5.57 -9.17
CA LYS A 256 -3.10 -5.06 -8.92
C LYS A 256 -2.86 -4.73 -7.44
N ILE A 257 -3.83 -4.12 -6.75
CA ILE A 257 -3.71 -3.79 -5.32
C ILE A 257 -3.59 -5.07 -4.47
N PHE A 258 -4.38 -6.10 -4.78
CA PHE A 258 -4.24 -7.41 -4.11
C PHE A 258 -2.90 -8.07 -4.42
N ASP A 259 -2.44 -8.02 -5.67
CA ASP A 259 -1.13 -8.57 -6.06
C ASP A 259 0.04 -7.86 -5.36
N ASP A 260 -0.06 -6.54 -5.17
CA ASP A 260 0.91 -5.76 -4.40
C ASP A 260 0.82 -6.09 -2.90
N ALA A 261 -0.38 -6.27 -2.35
CA ALA A 261 -0.58 -6.70 -0.97
C ALA A 261 0.03 -8.09 -0.70
N TYR A 262 0.00 -9.00 -1.68
CA TYR A 262 0.62 -10.32 -1.58
C TYR A 262 2.15 -10.28 -1.59
N LYS A 263 2.80 -9.15 -1.90
CA LYS A 263 4.27 -9.01 -1.82
C LYS A 263 4.74 -8.61 -0.43
N SER A 264 3.89 -7.96 0.36
CA SER A 264 4.19 -7.54 1.72
C SER A 264 4.11 -8.70 2.72
N PRO A 265 4.97 -8.75 3.76
CA PRO A 265 4.85 -9.75 4.83
C PRO A 265 3.54 -9.62 5.62
N LEU A 266 3.11 -8.38 5.91
CA LEU A 266 1.82 -8.09 6.50
C LEU A 266 1.12 -7.02 5.64
N SER A 267 -0.12 -7.28 5.25
CA SER A 267 -0.90 -6.36 4.43
C SER A 267 -2.34 -6.24 4.89
N LEU A 268 -2.89 -5.03 4.82
CA LEU A 268 -4.27 -4.72 5.15
C LEU A 268 -4.92 -4.02 3.95
N ILE A 269 -6.04 -4.55 3.48
CA ILE A 269 -6.83 -3.96 2.42
C ILE A 269 -8.19 -3.56 2.97
N VAL A 270 -8.59 -2.31 2.78
CA VAL A 270 -9.95 -1.85 3.07
C VAL A 270 -10.72 -1.75 1.75
N LEU A 271 -11.82 -2.50 1.63
CA LEU A 271 -12.80 -2.42 0.56
C LEU A 271 -13.95 -1.54 1.03
N ASP A 272 -13.94 -0.27 0.62
CA ASP A 272 -14.93 0.69 1.09
C ASP A 272 -16.18 0.74 0.20
N ASP A 273 -17.34 0.83 0.84
CA ASP A 273 -18.68 0.91 0.26
C ASP A 273 -18.86 -0.11 -0.88
N ILE A 274 -18.77 -1.41 -0.52
CA ILE A 274 -18.73 -2.53 -1.48
C ILE A 274 -19.89 -2.48 -2.48
N GLU A 275 -21.09 -2.09 -2.04
CA GLU A 275 -22.24 -1.91 -2.93
C GLU A 275 -21.97 -0.92 -4.07
N ARG A 276 -21.18 0.13 -3.85
CA ARG A 276 -20.80 1.10 -4.87
C ARG A 276 -19.65 0.58 -5.74
N LEU A 277 -18.72 -0.18 -5.17
CA LEU A 277 -17.64 -0.81 -5.95
C LEU A 277 -18.20 -1.77 -7.01
N ILE A 278 -19.23 -2.54 -6.66
CA ILE A 278 -19.95 -3.41 -7.60
C ILE A 278 -21.00 -2.65 -8.43
N GLU A 279 -21.09 -1.32 -8.31
CA GLU A 279 -22.04 -0.46 -9.03
C GLU A 279 -23.51 -0.88 -8.84
N PHE A 280 -23.88 -1.29 -7.63
CA PHE A 280 -25.22 -1.74 -7.34
C PHE A 280 -26.25 -0.61 -7.46
N ILE A 281 -27.33 -0.88 -8.20
CA ILE A 281 -28.47 0.03 -8.37
C ILE A 281 -29.75 -0.68 -7.95
N HIS A 282 -30.52 -0.05 -7.06
CA HIS A 282 -31.78 -0.61 -6.51
C HIS A 282 -32.89 -0.83 -7.55
N ILE A 283 -32.92 -0.04 -8.61
CA ILE A 283 -33.96 -0.13 -9.64
C ILE A 283 -33.57 -1.19 -10.67
N GLY A 284 -34.21 -2.36 -10.59
CA GLY A 284 -34.01 -3.48 -11.52
C GLY A 284 -32.65 -4.17 -11.35
N PRO A 285 -32.37 -4.71 -10.14
CA PRO A 285 -31.06 -4.91 -9.52
C PRO A 285 -29.94 -5.12 -10.54
N ARG A 286 -29.22 -4.03 -10.86
CA ARG A 286 -28.05 -4.08 -11.73
C ARG A 286 -26.80 -3.90 -10.90
N PHE A 287 -25.76 -4.66 -11.25
CA PHE A 287 -24.43 -4.58 -10.67
C PHE A 287 -23.41 -5.09 -11.69
N SER A 288 -22.14 -4.74 -11.51
CA SER A 288 -21.03 -5.31 -12.26
C SER A 288 -20.75 -6.73 -11.78
N ASN A 289 -21.13 -7.73 -12.57
CA ASN A 289 -20.85 -9.12 -12.26
C ASN A 289 -19.35 -9.42 -12.30
N HIS A 290 -18.57 -8.79 -13.19
CA HIS A 290 -17.12 -9.04 -13.24
C HIS A 290 -16.42 -8.60 -11.96
N ILE A 291 -16.79 -7.44 -11.40
CA ILE A 291 -16.23 -6.97 -10.13
C ILE A 291 -16.71 -7.87 -8.98
N LEU A 292 -18.00 -8.23 -8.93
CA LEU A 292 -18.53 -9.13 -7.91
C LEU A 292 -17.79 -10.48 -7.89
N GLN A 293 -17.65 -11.15 -9.04
CA GLN A 293 -16.96 -12.43 -9.14
C GLN A 293 -15.48 -12.31 -8.75
N ALA A 294 -14.83 -11.21 -9.10
CA ALA A 294 -13.46 -10.95 -8.68
C ALA A 294 -13.37 -10.80 -7.16
N LEU A 295 -14.24 -10.02 -6.52
CA LEU A 295 -14.25 -9.85 -5.06
C LEU A 295 -14.54 -11.17 -4.33
N LEU A 296 -15.48 -12.00 -4.82
CA LEU A 296 -15.76 -13.33 -4.26
C LEU A 296 -14.52 -14.23 -4.23
N VAL A 297 -13.64 -14.11 -5.24
CA VAL A 297 -12.37 -14.84 -5.29
C VAL A 297 -11.31 -14.17 -4.41
N LEU A 298 -11.12 -12.85 -4.53
CA LEU A 298 -10.05 -12.11 -3.87
C LEU A 298 -10.18 -12.12 -2.34
N VAL A 299 -11.40 -12.03 -1.80
CA VAL A 299 -11.65 -12.07 -0.35
C VAL A 299 -11.33 -13.45 0.25
N LYS A 300 -11.31 -14.52 -0.55
CA LYS A 300 -10.99 -15.89 -0.13
C LYS A 300 -9.57 -16.33 -0.50
N LYS A 301 -8.89 -15.61 -1.39
CA LYS A 301 -7.58 -16.00 -1.93
C LYS A 301 -6.49 -15.76 -0.89
N LYS A 302 -5.97 -16.86 -0.32
CA LYS A 302 -4.86 -16.84 0.65
C LYS A 302 -3.55 -16.42 -0.02
N PRO A 303 -2.66 -15.70 0.69
CA PRO A 303 -1.29 -15.49 0.23
C PRO A 303 -0.58 -16.82 -0.06
N SER A 304 0.17 -16.88 -1.16
CA SER A 304 0.84 -18.11 -1.61
C SER A 304 1.97 -18.56 -0.67
N ASN A 305 2.56 -17.61 0.05
CA ASN A 305 3.63 -17.86 1.02
C ASN A 305 3.05 -17.86 2.44
N LYS A 306 3.43 -18.85 3.25
CA LYS A 306 2.94 -19.02 4.63
C LYS A 306 3.35 -17.88 5.55
N ASP A 307 4.46 -17.22 5.25
CA ASP A 307 4.98 -16.10 6.04
C ASP A 307 4.27 -14.77 5.74
N ARG A 308 3.43 -14.73 4.70
CA ARG A 308 2.71 -13.52 4.30
C ARG A 308 1.28 -13.58 4.81
N LYS A 309 0.80 -12.49 5.40
CA LYS A 309 -0.53 -12.40 6.00
C LYS A 309 -1.30 -11.22 5.43
N LEU A 310 -2.59 -11.45 5.17
CA LEU A 310 -3.51 -10.48 4.61
C LEU A 310 -4.72 -10.30 5.51
N PHE A 311 -4.99 -9.06 5.90
CA PHE A 311 -6.20 -8.64 6.59
C PHE A 311 -7.09 -7.86 5.63
N ILE A 312 -8.38 -8.20 5.54
CA ILE A 312 -9.32 -7.50 4.65
C ILE A 312 -10.45 -6.92 5.50
N ILE A 313 -10.73 -5.63 5.35
CA ILE A 313 -11.91 -4.97 5.93
C ILE A 313 -12.84 -4.57 4.80
N GLY A 314 -14.05 -5.12 4.76
CA GLY A 314 -15.12 -4.65 3.89
C GLY A 314 -16.06 -3.70 4.63
N THR A 315 -16.52 -2.62 4.01
CA THR A 315 -17.62 -1.81 4.54
C THR A 315 -18.85 -1.92 3.65
N THR A 316 -20.02 -2.00 4.27
CA THR A 316 -21.30 -1.98 3.54
C THR A 316 -22.41 -1.34 4.35
N SER A 317 -23.27 -0.59 3.68
CA SER A 317 -24.50 -0.07 4.26
C SER A 317 -25.71 -0.96 4.02
N ILE A 318 -25.59 -2.00 3.17
CA ILE A 318 -26.72 -2.82 2.72
C ILE A 318 -26.37 -4.31 2.78
N LYS A 319 -26.19 -4.82 4.01
CA LYS A 319 -25.81 -6.22 4.26
C LYS A 319 -26.77 -7.24 3.64
N SER A 320 -28.07 -6.96 3.59
CA SER A 320 -29.07 -7.87 3.02
C SER A 320 -28.76 -8.22 1.57
N ILE A 321 -28.40 -7.22 0.76
CA ILE A 321 -28.10 -7.39 -0.66
C ILE A 321 -26.78 -8.14 -0.85
N LEU A 322 -25.75 -7.81 -0.07
CA LEU A 322 -24.49 -8.56 -0.14
C LEU A 322 -24.65 -10.02 0.31
N SER A 323 -25.64 -10.30 1.17
CA SER A 323 -26.01 -11.67 1.56
C SER A 323 -26.67 -12.42 0.41
N GLU A 324 -27.54 -11.77 -0.36
CA GLU A 324 -28.15 -12.36 -1.57
C GLU A 324 -27.13 -12.60 -2.70
N LEU A 325 -26.02 -11.86 -2.69
CA LEU A 325 -24.92 -11.99 -3.65
C LEU A 325 -23.80 -12.93 -3.17
N ASP A 326 -24.01 -13.72 -2.11
CA ASP A 326 -23.06 -14.65 -1.49
C ASP A 326 -21.73 -14.04 -1.02
N LEU A 327 -21.65 -12.71 -0.95
CA LEU A 327 -20.41 -12.01 -0.60
C LEU A 327 -20.19 -11.97 0.91
N VAL A 328 -21.26 -11.92 1.71
CA VAL A 328 -21.20 -11.94 3.18
C VAL A 328 -20.54 -13.22 3.70
N ASP A 329 -20.84 -14.37 3.08
CA ASP A 329 -20.27 -15.67 3.44
C ASP A 329 -18.80 -15.82 2.99
N GLY A 330 -18.31 -14.87 2.18
CA GLY A 330 -16.89 -14.75 1.87
C GLY A 330 -16.05 -14.18 3.01
N PHE A 331 -16.66 -13.43 3.93
CA PHE A 331 -15.97 -12.83 5.06
C PHE A 331 -15.95 -13.79 6.26
N ASN A 332 -14.81 -13.85 6.96
CA ASN A 332 -14.67 -14.70 8.14
C ASN A 332 -15.46 -14.18 9.34
N VAL A 333 -15.49 -12.85 9.51
CA VAL A 333 -16.15 -12.20 10.64
C VAL A 333 -17.09 -11.11 10.12
N ASN A 334 -18.29 -11.04 10.69
CA ASN A 334 -19.29 -10.05 10.36
C ASN A 334 -19.60 -9.20 11.59
N ILE A 335 -19.23 -7.92 11.54
CA ILE A 335 -19.42 -6.98 12.64
C ILE A 335 -20.51 -5.96 12.24
N LYS A 336 -21.41 -5.65 13.17
CA LYS A 336 -22.42 -4.61 12.97
C LYS A 336 -22.07 -3.39 13.82
N LEU A 337 -21.82 -2.27 13.16
CA LEU A 337 -21.64 -0.98 13.81
C LEU A 337 -23.03 -0.43 14.20
N PRO A 338 -23.25 -0.16 15.50
CA PRO A 338 -24.48 0.46 15.96
C PRO A 338 -24.53 1.94 15.56
N LEU A 339 -25.74 2.49 15.45
CA LEU A 339 -25.93 3.93 15.48
C LEU A 339 -25.94 4.41 16.93
N LEU A 340 -25.59 5.68 17.15
CA LEU A 340 -25.80 6.38 18.42
C LEU A 340 -27.28 6.26 18.82
N LYS A 341 -27.55 5.60 19.94
CA LYS A 341 -28.92 5.39 20.42
C LYS A 341 -29.10 5.89 21.83
N GLU A 342 -28.10 5.68 22.68
CA GLU A 342 -28.22 6.05 24.09
C GLU A 342 -27.94 7.54 24.25
N LYS A 343 -28.70 8.16 25.17
CA LYS A 343 -28.58 9.59 25.45
C LYS A 343 -27.18 9.93 25.99
N GLU A 344 -26.57 9.02 26.74
CA GLU A 344 -25.21 9.16 27.27
C GLU A 344 -24.18 9.22 26.15
N GLU A 345 -24.26 8.31 25.16
CA GLU A 345 -23.37 8.29 23.98
C GLU A 345 -23.49 9.60 23.18
N ILE A 346 -24.72 10.09 22.98
CA ILE A 346 -24.97 11.34 22.25
C ILE A 346 -24.38 12.54 23.02
N VAL A 347 -24.50 12.57 24.34
CA VAL A 347 -23.94 13.65 25.18
C VAL A 347 -22.42 13.60 25.16
N GLU A 348 -21.82 12.42 25.20
CA GLU A 348 -20.36 12.23 25.11
C GLU A 348 -19.80 12.73 23.77
N VAL A 349 -20.46 12.37 22.66
CA VAL A 349 -20.12 12.89 21.33
C VAL A 349 -20.25 14.40 21.28
N LEU A 350 -21.38 14.97 21.72
CA LEU A 350 -21.62 16.41 21.68
C LEU A 350 -20.61 17.18 22.56
N ASN A 351 -20.24 16.64 23.73
CA ASN A 351 -19.25 17.27 24.60
C ASN A 351 -17.87 17.29 23.95
N SER A 352 -17.46 16.20 23.29
CA SER A 352 -16.19 16.12 22.60
C SER A 352 -16.10 17.04 21.36
N ILE A 353 -17.24 17.34 20.75
CA ILE A 353 -17.35 18.29 19.62
C ILE A 353 -17.40 19.73 20.14
N SER A 354 -18.01 20.03 21.30
CA SER A 354 -18.13 21.41 21.79
C SER A 354 -16.81 22.09 22.18
N ASP A 355 -15.71 21.35 22.31
CA ASP A 355 -14.36 21.92 22.50
C ASP A 355 -13.70 22.37 21.18
N ASP A 356 -14.18 21.89 20.03
CA ASP A 356 -13.71 22.28 18.69
C ASP A 356 -14.86 22.91 17.88
N GLU A 357 -14.78 24.20 17.53
CA GLU A 357 -15.82 24.89 16.74
C GLU A 357 -16.15 24.14 15.43
N ALA A 358 -17.22 23.34 15.42
CA ALA A 358 -17.63 22.55 14.25
C ALA A 358 -19.16 22.52 14.08
N THR A 359 -19.58 22.61 12.82
CA THR A 359 -20.96 22.78 12.37
C THR A 359 -21.71 21.45 12.25
N ASN A 360 -23.05 21.49 12.15
CA ASN A 360 -23.95 20.31 12.06
C ASN A 360 -23.60 19.26 10.97
N GLN A 361 -22.67 19.55 10.06
CA GLN A 361 -22.20 18.65 9.00
C GLN A 361 -21.07 17.70 9.48
N ASP A 362 -20.42 18.03 10.60
CA ASP A 362 -19.29 17.29 11.17
C ASP A 362 -19.76 16.09 12.03
N ILE A 363 -20.98 16.14 12.58
CA ILE A 363 -21.57 15.11 13.45
C ILE A 363 -21.77 13.77 12.71
N ALA A 364 -22.08 13.79 11.41
CA ALA A 364 -22.27 12.57 10.61
C ALA A 364 -20.95 11.97 10.08
N THR A 365 -19.86 12.72 10.19
CA THR A 365 -18.53 12.35 9.68
C THR A 365 -17.58 11.93 10.81
N ALA A 366 -17.84 12.38 12.05
CA ALA A 366 -17.04 12.09 13.24
C ALA A 366 -17.42 10.79 13.99
N CYS A 367 -18.58 10.21 13.69
CA CYS A 367 -19.02 8.91 14.22
C CYS A 367 -18.76 7.80 13.23
#